data_AF-A0A351JZP2-F1
#
_entry.id   AF-A0A351JZP2-F1
#
_cell.length_a   1.000
_cell.length_b   1.000
_cell.length_c   1.000
_cell.angle_alpha   90.00
_cell.angle_beta   90.00
_cell.angle_gamma   90.00
#
_symmetry.space_group_name_H-M   'P 1'
#
loop_
_entity.id
_entity.type
_entity.pdbx_description
1 polymer ?
#
loop_
_entity_poly.entity_id
_entity_poly.type
_entity_poly.pdbx_seq_one_letter_code
_entity_poly.pdbx_strand_id
1 'polypeptide(L)' 'MPQPQYKVLVCRGTGCVSGGGDGVYEALRAEVEQQGLHNAGIDFVGCHGFCQQGPNVVIEPDGIFYT' A
#
# COMPACT_ATOMS: atom_id res chain seq x y z
N MET A 1 -17.10 8.36 -13.18
CA MET A 1 -16.72 7.26 -12.27
C MET A 1 -15.84 7.88 -11.20
N PRO A 2 -16.23 7.93 -9.92
CA PRO A 2 -15.42 8.60 -8.92
C PRO A 2 -14.15 7.76 -8.74
N GLN A 3 -13.02 8.33 -9.16
CA GLN A 3 -11.72 7.74 -8.88
C GLN A 3 -11.47 7.90 -7.38
N PRO A 4 -10.99 6.86 -6.67
CA PRO A 4 -10.63 7.01 -5.27
C PRO A 4 -9.65 8.19 -5.16
N GLN A 5 -9.95 9.13 -4.26
CA GLN A 5 -9.21 10.38 -4.10
C GLN A 5 -7.76 10.12 -3.66
N TYR A 6 -7.54 9.01 -2.95
CA TYR A 6 -6.23 8.55 -2.50
C TYR A 6 -6.03 7.09 -2.91
N LYS A 7 -4.85 6.76 -3.41
CA LYS A 7 -4.44 5.38 -3.69
C LYS A 7 -3.24 5.02 -2.84
N VAL A 8 -3.38 3.98 -2.05
CA VAL A 8 -2.33 3.43 -1.21
C VAL A 8 -1.75 2.22 -1.92
N LEU A 9 -0.54 2.38 -2.42
CA LEU A 9 0.19 1.46 -3.27
C LEU A 9 1.22 0.71 -2.43
N VAL A 10 0.96 -0.55 -2.11
CA VAL A 10 1.86 -1.37 -1.29
C VAL A 10 2.77 -2.21 -2.17
N CYS A 11 4.07 -2.19 -1.91
CA CYS A 11 5.03 -3.02 -2.62
C CYS A 11 4.84 -4.51 -2.27
N ARG A 12 4.45 -5.33 -3.25
CA ARG A 12 4.33 -6.80 -3.11
C ARG A 12 5.50 -7.56 -3.75
N GLY A 13 6.66 -6.92 -3.90
CA GLY A 13 7.89 -7.63 -4.27
C GLY A 13 8.22 -8.72 -3.25
N THR A 14 8.85 -9.82 -3.68
CA THR A 14 9.21 -10.96 -2.81
C THR A 14 9.96 -10.52 -1.55
N GLY A 15 10.81 -9.50 -1.65
CA GLY A 15 11.51 -8.90 -0.50
C GLY A 15 10.60 -8.18 0.51
N CYS A 16 9.60 -7.42 0.03
CA CYS A 16 8.62 -6.77 0.91
C CYS A 16 7.65 -7.78 1.52
N VAL A 17 7.23 -8.80 0.76
CA VAL A 17 6.41 -9.90 1.29
C VAL A 17 7.16 -10.69 2.35
N SER A 18 8.45 -11.00 2.14
CA SER A 18 9.27 -11.67 3.17
C SER A 18 9.47 -10.85 4.44
N GLY A 19 9.40 -9.51 4.34
CA GLY A 19 9.47 -8.57 5.46
C GLY A 19 8.14 -8.34 6.18
N GLY A 20 7.07 -9.06 5.81
CA GLY A 20 5.74 -8.88 6.41
C GLY A 20 4.83 -7.89 5.67
N GLY A 21 5.19 -7.48 4.46
CA GLY A 21 4.39 -6.54 3.66
C GLY A 21 3.01 -7.03 3.26
N ASP A 22 2.80 -8.35 3.19
CA ASP A 22 1.47 -8.92 2.95
C ASP A 22 0.54 -8.68 4.14
N GLY A 23 1.07 -8.77 5.36
CA GLY A 23 0.32 -8.45 6.58
C GLY A 23 -0.06 -6.98 6.66
N VAL A 24 0.83 -6.08 6.20
CA VAL A 24 0.54 -4.64 6.13
C VAL A 24 -0.56 -4.35 5.10
N TYR A 25 -0.51 -5.00 3.93
CA TYR A 25 -1.55 -4.87 2.91
C TYR A 25 -2.93 -5.30 3.43
N GLU A 26 -3.02 -6.48 4.04
CA GLU A 26 -4.28 -7.00 4.59
C GLU A 26 -4.79 -6.14 5.75
N ALA A 27 -3.91 -5.70 6.65
CA ALA A 27 -4.28 -4.83 7.77
C ALA A 27 -4.80 -3.47 7.28
N LEU A 28 -4.12 -2.84 6.31
CA LEU A 28 -4.57 -1.59 5.71
C LEU A 28 -5.92 -1.75 4.99
N ARG A 29 -6.10 -2.86 4.27
CA ARG A 29 -7.37 -3.15 3.61
C ARG A 29 -8.50 -3.34 4.62
N ALA A 30 -8.29 -4.13 5.66
CA ALA A 30 -9.27 -4.34 6.72
C ALA A 30 -9.64 -3.02 7.42
N GLU A 31 -8.65 -2.16 7.70
CA GLU A 31 -8.89 -0.86 8.32
C GLU A 31 -9.65 0.09 7.39
N VAL A 32 -9.32 0.14 6.10
CA VAL A 32 -10.06 0.94 5.10
C VAL A 32 -11.52 0.48 4.99
N GLU A 33 -11.76 -0.83 4.95
CA GLU A 33 -13.11 -1.39 4.95
C GLU A 33 -13.84 -1.11 6.27
N GLN A 34 -13.17 -1.24 7.42
CA GLN A 34 -13.72 -0.98 8.75
C GLN A 34 -14.08 0.50 8.96
N GLN A 35 -13.26 1.42 8.44
CA GLN A 35 -13.52 2.86 8.50
C GLN A 35 -14.53 3.33 7.43
N GLY A 36 -14.92 2.46 6.49
CA GLY A 36 -15.82 2.83 5.40
C GLY A 36 -15.23 3.91 4.48
N LEU A 37 -13.90 3.92 4.32
CA LEU A 37 -13.19 4.90 3.49
C LEU A 37 -13.37 4.58 2.01
N HIS A 38 -14.43 5.11 1.40
CA HIS A 38 -14.68 4.98 -0.04
C HIS A 38 -13.76 5.84 -0.92
N ASN A 39 -12.99 6.74 -0.30
CA ASN A 39 -12.07 7.66 -0.95
C ASN A 39 -10.63 7.13 -1.00
N ALA A 40 -10.30 6.03 -0.31
CA ALA A 40 -8.98 5.41 -0.29
C ALA A 40 -9.02 4.03 -0.96
N GLY A 41 -8.30 3.87 -2.07
CA GLY A 41 -8.12 2.59 -2.74
C GLY A 41 -6.81 1.94 -2.34
N ILE A 42 -6.84 0.71 -1.87
CA ILE A 42 -5.63 -0.10 -1.61
C ILE A 42 -5.30 -0.83 -2.91
N ASP A 43 -4.08 -0.64 -3.42
CA ASP A 43 -3.58 -1.29 -4.63
C ASP A 43 -2.12 -1.72 -4.41
N PHE A 44 -1.57 -2.53 -5.30
CA PHE A 44 -0.22 -3.05 -5.16
C PHE A 44 0.70 -2.53 -6.25
N VAL A 45 1.98 -2.36 -5.93
CA VAL A 45 3.02 -1.99 -6.88
C VAL A 45 4.12 -3.02 -6.93
N GLY A 46 4.82 -3.02 -8.06
CA GLY A 46 6.04 -3.80 -8.25
C GLY A 46 7.17 -3.36 -7.33
N CYS A 47 8.26 -4.14 -7.38
CA CYS A 47 9.45 -3.91 -6.58
C CYS A 47 10.13 -2.59 -6.96
N HIS A 48 10.31 -1.70 -5.98
CA HIS A 48 11.06 -0.44 -6.14
C HIS A 48 12.58 -0.60 -5.87
N GLY A 49 13.05 -1.82 -5.62
CA GLY A 49 14.47 -2.10 -5.32
C GLY A 49 14.86 -1.89 -3.85
N PHE A 50 14.05 -1.20 -3.05
CA PHE A 50 14.26 -0.98 -1.61
C PHE A 50 13.76 -2.15 -0.74
N CYS A 51 14.12 -3.38 -1.12
CA CYS A 51 13.71 -4.59 -0.38
C CYS A 51 14.24 -4.62 1.06
N GLN A 52 15.38 -3.96 1.33
CA GLN A 52 16.01 -3.92 2.66
C GLN A 52 15.26 -3.02 3.65
N GLN A 53 14.42 -2.11 3.16
CA GLN A 53 13.56 -1.23 3.95
C GLN A 53 12.08 -1.52 3.66
N GLY A 54 11.76 -2.72 3.16
CA GLY A 54 10.38 -3.12 2.99
C GLY A 54 9.72 -3.35 4.36
N PRO A 55 8.40 -3.12 4.46
CA PRO A 55 7.43 -2.95 3.38
C PRO A 55 7.22 -1.51 2.91
N ASN A 56 7.51 -1.25 1.63
CA ASN A 56 7.34 0.08 1.05
C ASN A 56 5.87 0.36 0.68
N VAL A 57 5.37 1.53 1.04
CA VAL A 57 4.01 2.00 0.73
C VAL A 57 4.08 3.38 0.07
N VAL A 58 3.36 3.58 -1.01
CA VAL A 58 3.28 4.86 -1.73
C VAL A 58 1.85 5.38 -1.68
N ILE A 59 1.65 6.66 -1.39
CA ILE A 59 0.33 7.28 -1.40
C ILE A 59 0.27 8.25 -2.58
N GLU A 60 -0.61 7.98 -3.54
CA GLU A 60 -0.95 8.90 -4.62
C GLU A 60 -2.28 9.62 -4.33
N PRO A 61 -2.44 10.89 -4.75
CA PRO A 61 -1.54 11.68 -5.61
C PRO A 61 -0.42 12.42 -4.86
N ASP A 62 -0.36 12.35 -3.54
CA ASP A 62 0.59 13.12 -2.73
C ASP A 62 2.06 12.69 -2.92
N GLY A 63 2.31 11.53 -3.53
CA GLY A 63 3.65 11.01 -3.78
C GLY A 63 4.42 10.66 -2.50
N ILE A 64 3.71 10.37 -1.41
CA ILE A 64 4.32 10.08 -0.10
C ILE A 64 4.82 8.64 -0.10
N PHE A 65 6.10 8.45 0.22
CA PHE A 65 6.74 7.14 0.29
C PHE A 65 7.05 6.78 1.75
N TYR A 66 6.53 5.65 2.21
CA TYR A 66 6.80 5.04 3.52
C TYR A 66 7.61 3.76 3.34
N THR A 67 8.53 3.51 4.27
CA THR A 67 9.40 2.33 4.34
C THR A 67 9.21 1.62 5.67
#